data_AF-A0A2S9GP60-F1
#
_entry.id   AF-A0A2S9GP60-F1
#
_cell.length_a   1.000
_cell.length_b   1.000
_cell.length_c   1.000
_cell.angle_alpha   90.00
_cell.angle_beta   90.00
_cell.angle_gamma   90.00
#
_symmetry.space_group_name_H-M   'P 1'
#
loop_
_entity.id
_entity.type
_entity.pdbx_description
1 polymer ?
#
loop_
_entity_poly.entity_id
_entity_poly.type
_entity_poly.pdbx_seq_one_letter_code
_entity_poly.pdbx_strand_id
1 'polypeptide(L)' 'MPATTLEPSIWGRRRVLLLNSTYEPLTALPMRRAVVMLMCGKADVVHDDPVGPVIHSATRSVVVPTVIRLRTFV' A
#
# COMPACT_ATOMS: atom_id res chain seq x y z
N MET A 1 8.64 28.77 -16.33
CA MET A 1 8.76 27.31 -16.49
C MET A 1 8.99 26.72 -15.10
N PRO A 2 8.01 26.09 -14.42
CA PRO A 2 8.33 25.37 -13.21
C PRO A 2 8.94 24.02 -13.59
N ALA A 3 10.15 23.76 -13.09
CA ALA A 3 10.81 22.48 -13.22
C ALA A 3 9.94 21.41 -12.55
N THR A 4 9.62 20.35 -13.28
CA THR A 4 9.01 19.14 -12.74
C THR A 4 10.04 18.49 -11.82
N THR A 5 10.02 18.86 -10.54
CA THR A 5 10.76 18.16 -9.49
C THR A 5 10.43 16.68 -9.63
N LEU A 6 11.44 15.85 -9.92
CA LEU A 6 11.34 14.39 -9.86
C LEU A 6 11.12 14.02 -8.39
N GLU A 7 9.89 14.21 -7.91
CA GLU A 7 9.42 13.75 -6.62
C GLU A 7 9.75 12.26 -6.56
N PRO A 8 10.72 11.86 -5.71
CA PRO A 8 11.20 10.49 -5.74
C PRO A 8 10.00 9.60 -5.43
N SER A 9 9.62 8.76 -6.40
CA SER A 9 8.30 8.13 -6.43
C SER A 9 7.98 7.55 -5.06
N ILE A 10 6.92 8.07 -4.43
CA ILE A 10 6.46 7.65 -3.09
C ILE A 10 6.33 6.11 -2.98
N TRP A 11 6.16 5.44 -4.12
CA TRP A 11 6.10 4.00 -4.29
C TRP A 11 7.37 3.21 -3.95
N GLY A 12 8.55 3.83 -4.06
CA GLY A 12 9.84 3.15 -3.85
C GLY A 12 10.42 3.36 -2.45
N ARG A 13 10.15 4.50 -1.80
CA ARG A 13 10.68 4.82 -0.48
C ARG A 13 9.85 4.24 0.67
N ARG A 14 8.59 3.93 0.43
CA ARG A 14 7.63 3.57 1.47
C ARG A 14 7.40 2.06 1.52
N ARG A 15 7.69 1.47 2.69
CA ARG A 15 7.42 0.06 2.98
C ARG A 15 6.10 -0.07 3.73
N VAL A 16 5.40 -1.16 3.44
CA VAL A 16 4.11 -1.53 4.01
C VAL A 16 4.27 -2.88 4.66
N LEU A 17 3.77 -3.03 5.87
CA LEU A 17 3.85 -4.30 6.59
C LEU A 17 2.74 -5.24 6.11
N LEU A 18 3.11 -6.47 5.73
CA LEU A 18 2.19 -7.56 5.47
C LEU A 18 1.99 -8.36 6.73
N LEU A 19 0.73 -8.58 7.06
CA LEU A 19 0.32 -9.53 8.08
C LEU A 19 -0.26 -10.79 7.41
N ASN A 20 -0.07 -11.92 8.07
CA ASN A 20 -0.82 -13.13 7.76
C ASN A 20 -2.27 -13.02 8.28
N SER A 21 -3.09 -14.05 8.06
CA SER A 21 -4.47 -14.11 8.54
C SER A 21 -4.61 -14.09 10.08
N THR A 22 -3.56 -14.49 10.79
CA THR A 22 -3.43 -14.50 12.27
C THR A 22 -2.88 -13.17 12.81
N TYR A 23 -2.75 -12.13 11.97
CA TYR A 23 -2.13 -10.83 12.33
C TYR A 23 -0.63 -10.89 12.66
N GLU A 24 0.04 -11.99 12.35
CA GLU A 24 1.48 -12.09 12.52
C GLU A 24 2.21 -11.39 11.36
N PRO A 25 3.30 -10.67 11.63
CA PRO A 25 4.06 -9.97 10.60
C PRO A 25 4.76 -10.96 9.67
N LEU A 26 4.34 -10.99 8.41
CA LEU A 26 4.89 -11.90 7.39
C LEU A 26 6.13 -11.28 6.72
N THR A 27 6.02 -10.03 6.24
CA THR A 27 7.12 -9.32 5.59
C THR A 27 6.80 -7.83 5.41
N ALA A 28 7.83 -6.99 5.24
CA ALA A 28 7.64 -5.62 4.79
C ALA A 28 7.85 -5.54 3.26
N LEU A 29 6.79 -5.19 2.53
CA LEU A 29 6.80 -5.09 1.08
C LEU A 29 6.78 -3.63 0.60
N PRO A 30 7.21 -3.34 -0.64
CA PRO A 30 7.06 -2.01 -1.19
C PRO A 30 5.58 -1.65 -1.38
N MET A 31 5.26 -0.37 -1.19
CA MET A 31 3.92 0.18 -1.34
C MET A 31 3.23 -0.21 -2.66
N ARG A 32 3.97 -0.24 -3.77
CA ARG A 32 3.44 -0.69 -5.07
C ARG A 32 2.87 -2.11 -5.02
N ARG A 33 3.57 -3.06 -4.37
CA ARG A 33 3.05 -4.44 -4.24
C ARG A 33 1.81 -4.46 -3.34
N ALA A 34 1.80 -3.67 -2.27
CA ALA A 34 0.66 -3.61 -1.35
C ALA A 34 -0.60 -3.11 -2.07
N VAL A 35 -0.46 -2.04 -2.86
CA VAL A 35 -1.53 -1.49 -3.69
C VAL A 35 -2.02 -2.52 -4.70
N VAL A 36 -1.12 -3.23 -5.40
CA VAL A 36 -1.51 -4.29 -6.33
C VAL A 36 -2.30 -5.40 -5.63
N MET A 37 -1.86 -5.85 -4.44
CA MET A 37 -2.57 -6.86 -3.68
C MET A 37 -3.95 -6.39 -3.23
N LEU A 38 -4.08 -5.12 -2.84
CA LEU A 38 -5.35 -4.52 -2.46
C LEU A 38 -6.32 -4.39 -3.65
N MET A 39 -5.80 -3.94 -4.80
CA MET A 39 -6.56 -3.80 -6.04
C MET A 39 -7.01 -5.15 -6.59
N CYS A 40 -6.17 -6.17 -6.49
CA CYS A 40 -6.53 -7.54 -6.86
C CYS A 40 -7.41 -8.25 -5.82
N GLY A 41 -7.73 -7.61 -4.69
CA GLY A 41 -8.54 -8.22 -3.62
C GLY A 41 -7.83 -9.34 -2.83
N LYS A 42 -6.50 -9.45 -2.95
CA LYS A 42 -5.67 -10.45 -2.24
C LYS A 42 -5.38 -10.05 -0.79
N ALA A 43 -5.50 -8.76 -0.49
CA ALA A 43 -5.22 -8.20 0.83
C ALA A 43 -6.26 -7.15 1.22
N ASP A 44 -6.39 -6.94 2.53
CA ASP A 44 -7.18 -5.85 3.12
C ASP A 44 -6.26 -4.84 3.80
N VAL A 45 -6.68 -3.58 3.83
CA VAL A 45 -6.04 -2.54 4.65
C VAL A 45 -6.39 -2.81 6.10
N VAL A 46 -5.37 -2.94 6.95
CA VAL A 46 -5.53 -3.01 8.41
C VAL A 46 -5.29 -1.63 9.01
N HIS A 47 -4.28 -0.93 8.50
CA HIS A 47 -3.96 0.42 8.91
C HIS A 47 -3.53 1.25 7.70
N ASP A 48 -4.13 2.42 7.56
CA ASP A 48 -3.74 3.48 6.64
C ASP A 48 -3.09 4.64 7.40
N ASP A 49 -2.30 5.44 6.68
CA ASP A 49 -1.80 6.71 7.21
C ASP A 49 -2.79 7.84 6.88
N PRO A 50 -3.55 8.36 7.87
CA PRO A 50 -4.54 9.41 7.64
C PRO A 50 -3.95 10.73 7.17
N VAL A 51 -2.65 10.97 7.39
CA VAL A 51 -1.90 12.15 6.91
C VAL A 51 -1.18 11.83 5.59
N GLY A 52 -1.26 10.60 5.12
CA GLY A 52 -0.59 10.11 3.93
C GLY A 52 -1.28 10.57 2.63
N PRO A 53 -0.53 10.64 1.51
CA PRO A 53 -1.11 10.94 0.21
C PRO A 53 -2.16 9.91 -0.20
N VAL A 54 -3.29 10.36 -0.73
CA VAL A 54 -4.33 9.46 -1.24
C VAL A 54 -3.94 8.97 -2.63
N ILE A 55 -3.96 7.65 -2.81
CA ILE A 55 -3.72 7.02 -4.10
C ILE A 55 -5.07 6.90 -4.81
N HIS A 56 -5.19 7.59 -5.94
CA HIS A 56 -6.38 7.48 -6.79
C HIS A 56 -6.13 6.46 -7.91
N SER A 57 -7.11 5.60 -8.12
CA SER A 57 -7.24 4.72 -9.28
C SER A 57 -8.54 5.07 -9.99
N ALA A 58 -8.67 4.64 -11.25
CA ALA A 58 -9.85 4.89 -12.07
C ALA A 58 -11.17 4.47 -11.38
N THR A 59 -11.11 3.45 -10.53
CA THR A 59 -12.28 2.86 -9.86
C THR A 59 -12.25 2.98 -8.34
N ARG A 60 -11.14 3.42 -7.73
CA ARG A 60 -10.99 3.37 -6.26
C ARG A 60 -10.01 4.41 -5.76
N SER A 61 -10.30 5.01 -4.60
CA SER A 61 -9.35 5.83 -3.87
C SER A 61 -8.90 5.08 -2.62
N VAL A 62 -7.59 4.98 -2.41
CA VAL A 62 -6.96 4.22 -1.33
C VAL A 62 -5.92 5.12 -0.68
N VAL A 63 -6.11 5.45 0.60
CA VAL A 63 -5.10 6.16 1.39
C VAL A 63 -3.86 5.27 1.52
N VAL A 64 -2.65 5.84 1.63
CA VAL A 64 -1.42 5.03 1.77
C VAL A 64 -1.58 4.00 2.89
N PRO A 65 -1.58 2.69 2.59
CA PRO A 65 -1.62 1.68 3.63
C PRO A 65 -0.25 1.60 4.29
N THR A 66 -0.22 1.52 5.62
CA THR A 66 0.99 1.23 6.41
C THR A 66 1.03 -0.25 6.78
N VAL A 67 -0.14 -0.87 6.97
CA VAL A 67 -0.29 -2.30 7.31
C VAL A 67 -1.42 -2.90 6.48
N ILE A 68 -1.14 -4.02 5.82
CA ILE A 68 -2.13 -4.82 5.09
C ILE A 68 -2.10 -6.26 5.58
N ARG A 69 -3.24 -6.96 5.50
CA ARG A 69 -3.33 -8.40 5.81
C ARG A 69 -3.67 -9.20 4.56
N LEU A 70 -3.09 -10.38 4.41
CA LEU A 70 -3.50 -11.34 3.38
C LEU A 70 -4.91 -11.86 3.67
N ARG A 71 -5.79 -11.86 2.66
CA ARG A 71 -7.11 -12.53 2.72
C ARG A 71 -7.03 -13.98 2.28
N THR A 72 -6.18 -14.28 1.30
CA THR A 72 -6.05 -15.62 0.72
C THR A 72 -4.62 -16.11 0.91
N PHE A 73 -4.46 -17.19 1.66
CA PHE A 73 -3.23 -17.98 1.72
C PHE A 73 -3.27 -18.92 0.50
N VAL A 74 -2.27 -18.84 -0.39
CA VAL A 74 -2.04 -19.82 -1.45
C VAL A 74 -0.76 -20.58 -1.16
#